data_AF-K2H073-F1
#
_entry.id   AF-K2H073-F1
#
_cell.length_a   1.000
_cell.length_b   1.000
_cell.length_c   1.000
_cell.angle_alpha   90.00
_cell.angle_beta   90.00
_cell.angle_gamma   90.00
#
_symmetry.space_group_name_H-M   'P 1'
#
loop_
_entity.id
_entity.type
_entity.pdbx_description
1 polymer ?
#
loop_
_entity_poly.entity_id
_entity_poly.type
_entity_poly.pdbx_seq_one_letter_code
_entity_poly.pdbx_strand_id
1 'polypeptide(L)'
;MNPNSKIPPELVDDVANFLDQETYEDCKVYLTKHYKLIDRKVADGLFEDSLLTFVQYPPQFGARMVRCSQILTYLCDIRDATHGQQDITLFFYRLLGPDPSFKKGFEDHCKMLCEKMTQSAARIKKSMEEEEKAKATKGKEEEKEKEQQN
;
A
#
# COMPACT_ATOMS: atom_id res chain seq x y z
N MET A 1 -11.39 -2.70 -1.60
CA MET A 1 -10.47 -1.58 -1.83
C MET A 1 -11.02 -0.33 -1.16
N ASN A 2 -10.16 0.64 -0.85
CA ASN A 2 -10.55 1.94 -0.27
C ASN A 2 -11.55 2.65 -1.21
N PRO A 3 -12.74 3.07 -0.74
CA PRO A 3 -13.70 3.80 -1.58
C PRO A 3 -13.18 5.16 -2.06
N ASN A 4 -12.16 5.72 -1.41
CA ASN A 4 -11.46 6.94 -1.81
C ASN A 4 -10.11 6.66 -2.51
N SER A 5 -9.91 5.44 -3.00
CA SER A 5 -8.67 5.08 -3.69
C SER A 5 -8.44 5.98 -4.90
N LYS A 6 -7.18 6.37 -5.11
CA LYS A 6 -6.74 7.09 -6.31
C LYS A 6 -6.39 6.15 -7.47
N ILE A 7 -6.48 4.84 -7.27
CA ILE A 7 -6.27 3.84 -8.31
C ILE A 7 -7.39 3.99 -9.36
N PRO A 8 -7.06 4.10 -10.66
CA PRO A 8 -8.08 4.17 -11.71
C PRO A 8 -9.03 2.95 -11.65
N PRO A 9 -10.36 3.15 -11.68
CA PRO A 9 -11.34 2.07 -11.53
C PRO A 9 -11.14 0.91 -12.51
N GLU A 10 -10.75 1.22 -13.75
CA GLU A 10 -10.50 0.27 -14.82
C GLU A 10 -9.24 -0.60 -14.61
N LEU A 11 -8.41 -0.26 -13.61
CA LEU A 11 -7.19 -0.99 -13.26
C LEU A 11 -7.33 -1.77 -11.94
N VAL A 12 -8.45 -1.66 -11.24
CA VAL A 12 -8.65 -2.27 -9.90
C VAL A 12 -8.41 -3.78 -9.90
N ASP A 13 -8.97 -4.50 -10.88
CA ASP A 13 -8.81 -5.95 -10.97
C ASP A 13 -7.38 -6.35 -11.32
N ASP A 14 -6.76 -5.61 -12.26
CA ASP A 14 -5.36 -5.84 -12.63
C ASP A 14 -4.41 -5.59 -11.45
N VAL A 15 -4.70 -4.57 -10.62
CA VAL A 15 -3.95 -4.26 -9.41
C VAL A 15 -4.15 -5.34 -8.33
N ALA A 16 -5.37 -5.81 -8.12
CA ALA A 16 -5.64 -6.89 -7.17
C ALA A 16 -4.82 -8.14 -7.51
N ASN A 17 -4.87 -8.56 -8.78
CA ASN A 17 -4.07 -9.68 -9.27
C ASN A 17 -2.56 -9.42 -9.18
N PHE A 18 -2.10 -8.16 -9.33
CA PHE A 18 -0.69 -7.83 -9.13
C PHE A 18 -0.25 -7.97 -7.67
N LEU A 19 -1.10 -7.61 -6.70
CA LEU A 19 -0.83 -7.76 -5.27
C LEU A 19 -0.73 -9.23 -4.83
N ASP A 20 -1.37 -10.12 -5.57
CA ASP A 20 -1.34 -11.57 -5.32
C ASP A 20 -0.05 -12.24 -5.82
N GLN A 21 0.79 -11.54 -6.59
CA GLN A 21 2.08 -12.08 -7.04
C GLN A 21 3.05 -12.17 -5.86
N GLU A 22 3.43 -13.38 -5.43
CA GLU A 22 4.22 -13.54 -4.21
C GLU A 22 5.71 -13.28 -4.43
N THR A 23 6.26 -13.68 -5.57
CA THR A 23 7.69 -13.54 -5.89
C THR A 23 7.96 -12.34 -6.81
N TYR A 24 9.22 -11.90 -6.86
CA TYR A 24 9.64 -10.84 -7.77
C TYR A 24 9.64 -11.33 -9.23
N GLU A 25 9.91 -12.61 -9.46
CA GLU A 25 9.77 -13.28 -10.75
C GLU A 25 8.32 -13.21 -11.26
N ASP A 26 7.35 -13.52 -10.39
CA ASP A 26 5.93 -13.44 -10.73
C ASP A 26 5.51 -12.00 -11.02
N CYS A 27 5.97 -11.05 -10.19
CA CYS A 27 5.77 -9.62 -10.44
C CYS A 27 6.30 -9.20 -11.82
N LYS A 28 7.50 -9.67 -12.21
CA LYS A 28 8.09 -9.39 -13.52
C LYS A 28 7.22 -9.92 -14.65
N VAL A 29 6.84 -11.19 -14.59
CA VAL A 29 6.02 -11.85 -15.62
C VAL A 29 4.68 -11.14 -15.75
N TYR A 30 4.05 -10.79 -14.63
CA TYR A 30 2.78 -10.09 -14.61
C TYR A 30 2.90 -8.68 -15.22
N LEU A 31 3.85 -7.86 -14.77
CA LEU A 31 4.02 -6.49 -15.27
C LEU A 31 4.43 -6.44 -16.75
N THR A 32 5.13 -7.46 -17.25
CA THR A 32 5.44 -7.57 -18.69
C THR A 32 4.17 -7.70 -19.55
N LYS A 33 3.13 -8.37 -19.02
CA LYS A 33 1.83 -8.53 -19.71
C LYS A 33 0.88 -7.36 -19.43
N HIS A 34 0.96 -6.75 -18.25
CA HIS A 34 0.07 -5.70 -17.78
C HIS A 34 0.81 -4.35 -17.63
N TYR A 35 1.58 -3.96 -18.65
CA TYR A 35 2.44 -2.76 -18.62
C TYR A 35 1.69 -1.45 -18.34
N LYS A 36 0.36 -1.42 -18.56
CA LYS A 36 -0.53 -0.31 -18.20
C LYS A 36 -0.57 -0.02 -16.69
N LEU A 37 -0.18 -0.98 -15.85
CA LEU A 37 -0.06 -0.77 -14.41
C LEU A 37 1.15 0.07 -14.02
N ILE A 38 2.12 0.24 -14.92
CA ILE A 38 3.29 1.11 -14.72
C ILE A 38 2.85 2.56 -14.94
N ASP A 39 2.09 3.05 -13.97
CA ASP A 39 1.54 4.40 -13.92
C ASP A 39 1.74 4.97 -12.52
N ARG A 40 2.09 6.27 -12.46
CA ARG A 40 2.38 6.94 -11.19
C ARG A 40 1.15 6.96 -10.28
N LYS A 41 -0.05 7.14 -10.83
CA LYS A 41 -1.29 7.17 -10.05
C LYS A 41 -1.58 5.81 -9.40
N VAL A 42 -1.24 4.71 -10.09
CA VAL A 42 -1.36 3.36 -9.51
C VAL A 42 -0.34 3.17 -8.39
N ALA A 43 0.91 3.57 -8.60
CA ALA A 43 1.97 3.49 -7.60
C ALA A 43 1.62 4.28 -6.32
N ASP A 44 1.19 5.53 -6.49
CA ASP A 44 0.82 6.44 -5.41
C ASP A 44 -0.46 5.96 -4.70
N GLY A 45 -1.47 5.54 -5.48
CA GLY A 45 -2.72 5.01 -4.94
C GLY A 45 -2.51 3.76 -4.08
N LEU A 46 -1.65 2.83 -4.53
CA LEU A 46 -1.25 1.66 -3.73
C LEU A 46 -0.54 2.07 -2.43
N PHE A 47 0.33 3.08 -2.48
CA PHE A 47 1.05 3.55 -1.30
C PHE A 47 0.10 4.20 -0.28
N GLU A 48 -0.79 5.07 -0.74
CA GLU A 48 -1.77 5.73 0.12
C GLU A 48 -2.74 4.72 0.75
N ASP A 49 -3.27 3.79 -0.05
CA ASP A 49 -4.18 2.74 0.43
C ASP A 49 -3.50 1.75 1.37
N SER A 50 -2.17 1.62 1.31
CA SER A 50 -1.43 0.75 2.20
C SER A 50 -1.62 1.15 3.67
N LEU A 51 -1.67 2.44 4.00
CA LEU A 51 -1.85 2.91 5.37
C LEU A 51 -3.18 2.45 5.94
N LEU A 52 -4.27 2.62 5.20
CA LEU A 52 -5.59 2.13 5.59
C LEU A 52 -5.57 0.61 5.75
N THR A 53 -4.83 -0.08 4.90
CA THR A 53 -4.67 -1.54 4.97
C THR A 53 -3.95 -1.98 6.24
N PHE A 54 -2.89 -1.27 6.67
CA PHE A 54 -2.24 -1.51 7.97
C PHE A 54 -3.17 -1.23 9.16
N VAL A 55 -4.11 -0.30 9.01
CA VAL A 55 -5.12 -0.03 10.05
C VAL A 55 -6.14 -1.17 10.14
N GLN A 56 -6.65 -1.65 9.00
CA GLN A 56 -7.82 -2.55 8.99
C GLN A 56 -7.46 -4.04 8.94
N TYR A 57 -6.32 -4.39 8.38
CA TYR A 57 -5.95 -5.78 8.07
C TYR A 57 -4.62 -6.17 8.72
N PRO A 58 -4.29 -7.47 8.74
CA PRO A 58 -2.97 -7.94 9.14
C PRO A 58 -1.83 -7.24 8.36
N PRO A 59 -0.68 -6.93 9.00
CA PRO A 59 0.38 -6.10 8.40
C PRO A 59 0.95 -6.61 7.07
N GLN A 60 0.90 -7.92 6.82
CA GLN A 60 1.39 -8.51 5.58
C GLN A 60 0.66 -8.00 4.33
N PHE A 61 -0.63 -7.65 4.44
CA PHE A 61 -1.39 -7.10 3.31
C PHE A 61 -0.92 -5.69 2.95
N GLY A 62 -0.71 -4.84 3.96
CA GLY A 62 -0.13 -3.51 3.76
C GLY A 62 1.30 -3.58 3.21
N ALA A 63 2.11 -4.54 3.68
CA ALA A 63 3.46 -4.75 3.19
C ALA A 63 3.50 -5.16 1.71
N ARG A 64 2.56 -5.99 1.24
CA ARG A 64 2.40 -6.31 -0.20
C ARG A 64 2.13 -5.05 -1.01
N MET A 65 1.21 -4.20 -0.56
CA MET A 65 0.90 -2.93 -1.23
C MET A 65 2.11 -1.99 -1.29
N VAL A 66 2.86 -1.86 -0.20
CA VAL A 66 4.10 -1.07 -0.17
C VAL A 66 5.10 -1.61 -1.19
N ARG A 67 5.38 -2.92 -1.17
CA ARG A 67 6.32 -3.54 -2.12
C ARG A 67 5.91 -3.29 -3.57
N CYS A 68 4.66 -3.57 -3.92
CA CYS A 68 4.14 -3.40 -5.28
C CYS A 68 4.16 -1.91 -5.71
N SER A 69 3.80 -1.00 -4.81
CA SER A 69 3.94 0.45 -5.04
C SER A 69 5.39 0.83 -5.33
N GLN A 70 6.37 0.36 -4.54
CA GLN A 70 7.78 0.69 -4.74
C GLN A 70 8.33 0.15 -6.07
N ILE A 71 7.91 -1.04 -6.50
CA ILE A 71 8.25 -1.56 -7.84
C ILE A 71 7.75 -0.60 -8.93
N LEU A 72 6.48 -0.19 -8.86
CA LEU A 72 5.89 0.70 -9.87
C LEU A 72 6.52 2.08 -9.86
N THR A 73 6.80 2.64 -8.67
CA THR A 73 7.52 3.91 -8.49
C THR A 73 8.86 3.86 -9.19
N TYR A 74 9.66 2.81 -8.95
CA TYR A 74 10.98 2.67 -9.55
C TYR A 74 10.90 2.55 -11.09
N LEU A 75 9.93 1.79 -11.59
CA LEU A 75 9.71 1.65 -13.04
C LEU A 75 9.24 2.97 -13.68
N CYS A 76 8.42 3.75 -12.99
CA CYS A 76 8.04 5.09 -13.45
C CYS A 76 9.24 6.03 -13.46
N ASP A 77 10.08 6.01 -12.42
CA ASP A 77 11.29 6.85 -12.34
C ASP A 77 12.26 6.54 -13.48
N ILE A 78 12.46 5.25 -13.79
CA ILE A 78 13.27 4.84 -14.95
C ILE A 78 12.65 5.36 -16.25
N ARG A 79 11.33 5.19 -16.43
CA ARG A 79 10.64 5.65 -17.63
C ARG A 79 10.79 7.15 -17.82
N ASP A 80 10.67 7.93 -16.75
CA ASP A 80 10.79 9.38 -16.78
C ASP A 80 12.24 9.78 -17.13
N ALA A 81 13.24 9.08 -16.58
CA ALA A 81 14.66 9.31 -16.86
C ALA A 81 15.12 8.90 -18.27
N THR A 82 14.45 7.92 -18.88
CA THR A 82 14.80 7.34 -20.19
C THR A 82 13.92 7.83 -21.34
N HIS A 83 13.12 8.88 -21.12
CA HIS A 83 12.20 9.45 -22.12
C HIS A 83 11.16 8.46 -22.65
N GLY A 84 10.58 7.65 -21.76
CA GLY A 84 9.44 6.78 -22.08
C GLY A 84 9.78 5.31 -22.28
N GLN A 85 11.04 4.90 -22.14
CA GLN A 85 11.40 3.47 -22.20
C GLN A 85 11.00 2.78 -20.89
N GLN A 86 10.14 1.76 -21.00
CA GLN A 86 9.73 0.93 -19.87
C GLN A 86 10.72 -0.23 -19.70
N ASP A 87 11.76 -0.02 -18.90
CA ASP A 87 12.80 -1.04 -18.70
C ASP A 87 12.50 -2.01 -17.54
N ILE A 88 11.33 -2.68 -17.62
CA ILE A 88 10.93 -3.76 -16.70
C ILE A 88 12.05 -4.79 -16.60
N THR A 89 12.60 -5.19 -17.74
CA THR A 89 13.69 -6.16 -17.83
C THR A 89 14.93 -5.70 -17.06
N LEU A 90 15.32 -4.44 -17.17
CA LEU A 90 16.52 -3.92 -16.50
C LEU A 90 16.34 -3.86 -14.99
N PHE A 91 15.19 -3.36 -14.53
CA PHE A 91 14.87 -3.31 -13.10
C PHE A 91 14.92 -4.71 -12.49
N PHE A 92 14.21 -5.68 -13.07
CA PHE A 92 14.18 -7.03 -12.52
C PHE A 92 15.49 -7.79 -12.76
N TYR A 93 16.28 -7.46 -13.78
CA TYR A 93 17.64 -8.00 -13.93
C TYR A 93 18.56 -7.54 -12.79
N ARG A 94 18.45 -6.29 -12.34
CA ARG A 94 19.18 -5.79 -11.16
C ARG A 94 18.65 -6.40 -9.87
N LEU A 95 17.32 -6.53 -9.75
CA LEU A 95 16.67 -7.06 -8.55
C LEU A 95 16.89 -8.55 -8.33
N LEU A 96 16.91 -9.33 -9.41
CA LEU A 96 17.06 -10.79 -9.40
C LEU A 96 18.47 -11.24 -9.84
N GLY A 97 19.37 -10.28 -10.02
CA GLY A 97 20.71 -10.51 -10.53
C GLY A 97 21.61 -11.21 -9.51
N PRO A 98 22.83 -11.57 -9.94
CA PRO A 98 23.81 -12.24 -9.08
C PRO A 98 24.34 -11.34 -7.95
N ASP A 99 24.22 -10.01 -8.09
CA ASP A 99 24.58 -9.06 -7.03
C ASP A 99 23.37 -8.83 -6.09
N PRO A 100 23.42 -9.33 -4.84
CA PRO A 100 22.31 -9.17 -3.90
C PRO A 100 22.21 -7.76 -3.31
N SER A 101 23.21 -6.88 -3.52
CA SER A 101 23.28 -5.57 -2.88
C SER A 101 22.06 -4.71 -3.22
N PHE A 102 21.65 -4.71 -4.48
CA PHE A 102 20.49 -3.97 -4.96
C PHE A 102 19.19 -4.50 -4.36
N LYS A 103 18.99 -5.82 -4.40
CA LYS A 103 17.81 -6.47 -3.82
C LYS A 103 17.69 -6.16 -2.33
N LYS A 104 18.79 -6.32 -1.60
CA LYS A 104 18.83 -6.02 -0.17
C LYS A 104 18.48 -4.55 0.10
N GLY A 105 19.08 -3.61 -0.64
CA GLY A 105 18.77 -2.18 -0.49
C GLY A 105 17.29 -1.85 -0.77
N PHE A 106 16.70 -2.50 -1.78
CA PHE A 106 15.28 -2.36 -2.09
C PHE A 106 14.38 -2.93 -0.99
N GLU A 107 14.69 -4.12 -0.49
CA GLU A 107 13.95 -4.77 0.61
C GLU A 107 14.08 -3.98 1.92
N ASP A 108 15.27 -3.49 2.25
CA ASP A 108 15.52 -2.64 3.41
C ASP A 108 14.71 -1.33 3.32
N HIS A 109 14.61 -0.75 2.12
CA HIS A 109 13.77 0.43 1.88
C HIS A 109 12.28 0.11 2.09
N CYS A 110 11.78 -0.98 1.51
CA CYS A 110 10.40 -1.42 1.71
C CYS A 110 10.09 -1.68 3.18
N LYS A 111 11.01 -2.33 3.90
CA LYS A 111 10.89 -2.61 5.34
C LYS A 111 10.79 -1.32 6.14
N MET A 112 11.67 -0.35 5.89
CA MET A 112 11.62 0.96 6.55
C MET A 112 10.29 1.69 6.32
N LEU A 113 9.72 1.61 5.11
CA LEU A 113 8.39 2.16 4.82
C LEU A 113 7.28 1.40 5.59
N CYS A 114 7.33 0.07 5.62
CA CYS A 114 6.37 -0.74 6.38
C CYS A 114 6.40 -0.44 7.88
N GLU A 115 7.58 -0.20 8.46
CA GLU A 115 7.74 0.18 9.87
C GLU A 115 7.08 1.54 10.14
N LYS A 116 7.30 2.54 9.27
CA LYS A 116 6.65 3.85 9.36
C LYS A 116 5.13 3.77 9.24
N MET A 117 4.63 2.94 8.31
CA MET A 117 3.20 2.71 8.15
C MET A 117 2.60 2.00 9.36
N THR A 118 3.28 1.01 9.92
CA THR A 118 2.84 0.29 11.13
C THR A 118 2.73 1.23 12.33
N GLN A 119 3.74 2.08 12.56
CA GLN A 119 3.70 3.09 13.62
C GLN A 119 2.56 4.09 13.43
N SER A 120 2.32 4.51 12.19
CA SER A 120 1.25 5.45 11.88
C SER A 120 -0.14 4.80 12.04
N ALA A 121 -0.30 3.55 11.60
CA ALA A 121 -1.53 2.79 11.79
C ALA A 121 -1.84 2.55 13.28
N ALA A 122 -0.82 2.24 14.10
CA ALA A 122 -1.00 2.08 15.55
C ALA A 122 -1.52 3.37 16.22
N ARG A 123 -1.00 4.55 15.81
CA ARG A 123 -1.50 5.85 16.28
C ARG A 123 -2.95 6.07 15.88
N ILE A 124 -3.30 5.79 14.64
CA ILE A 124 -4.68 5.93 14.13
C ILE A 124 -5.64 5.02 14.89
N LYS A 125 -5.30 3.73 15.07
CA LYS A 125 -6.13 2.79 15.85
C LYS A 125 -6.39 3.30 17.26
N LYS A 126 -5.35 3.77 17.95
CA LYS A 126 -5.48 4.31 19.31
C LYS A 126 -6.43 5.52 19.34
N SER A 127 -6.32 6.45 18.40
CA SER A 127 -7.22 7.61 18.31
C SER A 127 -8.66 7.20 18.04
N MET A 128 -8.89 6.20 17.17
CA MET A 128 -10.23 5.68 16.89
C MET A 128 -10.87 5.02 18.12
N GLU A 129 -10.10 4.22 18.86
CA GLU A 129 -10.58 3.59 20.10
C GLU A 129 -10.91 4.62 21.20
N GLU A 130 -10.13 5.70 21.30
CA GLU A 130 -10.39 6.80 22.24
C GLU A 130 -11.67 7.58 21.87
N GLU A 131 -11.90 7.85 20.58
CA GLU A 131 -13.13 8.47 20.11
C GLU A 131 -14.37 7.60 20.34
N GLU A 132 -14.28 6.29 20.10
CA GLU A 132 -15.39 5.36 20.38
C GLU A 132 -15.73 5.30 21.87
N LYS A 133 -14.71 5.24 22.74
CA LYS A 133 -14.92 5.30 24.20
C LYS A 133 -15.56 6.62 24.63
N ALA A 134 -15.13 7.75 24.06
CA ALA A 134 -15.71 9.05 24.36
C ALA A 134 -17.18 9.14 23.92
N LYS A 135 -17.52 8.64 22.73
CA LYS A 135 -18.91 8.58 22.23
C LYS A 135 -19.79 7.66 23.08
N ALA A 136 -19.29 6.49 23.46
CA ALA A 136 -20.01 5.55 24.32
C ALA A 136 -20.28 6.11 25.73
N THR A 137 -19.38 6.97 26.24
CA THR A 137 -19.55 7.63 27.54
C THR A 137 -20.63 8.71 27.47
N LYS A 138 -20.61 9.56 26.44
CA LYS A 138 -21.64 10.59 26.21
C LYS A 138 -23.03 9.99 25.99
N GLY A 139 -23.15 8.91 25.20
CA GLY A 139 -24.44 8.26 24.97
C GLY A 139 -25.08 7.71 26.25
N LYS A 140 -24.26 7.20 27.19
CA LYS A 140 -24.74 6.73 28.51
C LYS A 140 -25.15 7.85 29.45
N GLU A 141 -24.54 9.03 29.35
CA GLU A 141 -24.94 10.21 30.13
C GLU A 141 -26.28 10.77 29.60
N GLU A 142 -26.45 10.84 28.28
CA GLU A 142 -27.70 11.29 27.64
C GLU A 142 -28.90 10.34 27.88
N GLU A 143 -28.67 9.02 27.98
CA GLU A 143 -29.72 8.06 28.37
C GLU A 143 -30.13 8.24 29.84
N LYS A 144 -29.18 8.43 30.75
CA LYS A 144 -29.47 8.66 32.18
C LYS A 144 -30.20 9.98 32.44
N GLU A 145 -29.91 11.04 31.68
CA GLU A 145 -30.63 12.31 31.79
C GLU A 145 -32.08 12.21 31.28
N LYS A 146 -32.34 11.38 30.26
CA LYS A 146 -33.70 11.12 29.76
C LYS A 146 -34.53 10.23 30.69
N GLU A 147 -33.91 9.29 31.40
CA GLU A 147 -34.60 8.45 32.39
C GLU A 147 -34.95 9.20 33.69
N GLN A 148 -34.22 10.26 34.04
CA GLN A 148 -34.51 11.08 35.23
C GLN A 148 -35.58 12.17 35.01
N GLN A 149 -36.01 12.40 33.77
CA GLN A 149 -37.03 13.40 33.41
C GLN A 149 -38.42 12.79 33.12
N ASN A 150 -38.58 11.47 33.24
CA ASN A 150 -39.87 10.75 33.18
C ASN A 150 -40.28 10.26 34.57
#